data_AF-A0A024UTH9-F1
#
_entry.id   AF-A0A024UTH9-F1
#
_cell.length_a   1.000
_cell.length_b   1.000
_cell.length_c   1.000
_cell.angle_alpha   90.00
_cell.angle_beta   90.00
_cell.angle_gamma   90.00
#
_symmetry.space_group_name_H-M   'P 1'
#
loop_
_entity.id
_entity.type
_entity.pdbx_description
1 polymer ?
#
loop_
_entity_poly.entity_id
_entity_poly.type
_entity_poly.pdbx_seq_one_letter_code
_entity_poly.pdbx_strand_id
1 'polypeptide(L)'
;MNTARKTRKLSYEEKLEVVAQLHQSMSGGKVVCGAILATARRMNIDRVTVTPVWNQFVRNSHMPSAKPGHVGRKPTHTDDEITNLISDVPEEQRSTMRDIAEATGRSVSAVYRSFRNGTLQRRSSRLKPLLTVANMLARVEFCRLHRHFEFDDMWDIVHLDEKWFNADKDRRKVYLVKGQTIGRRAVKSKWFIPKLMFLAAVARPRFDEARGAMFTGKIGMRPFVENRPAVRNSLNRPAGATMPTLVSVSGGVYLEYVVTRVIPAIMAAFPSANKRVVLQHDNASSHRVTTEAVLAAVSLDGWTFVLRR
;
A
#
# COMPACT_ATOMS: atom_id res chain seq x y z
N MET A 1 -49.17 16.83 -18.99
CA MET A 1 -48.89 15.41 -18.65
C MET A 1 -49.01 15.28 -17.14
N ASN A 2 -50.02 14.55 -16.65
CA ASN A 2 -50.33 14.41 -15.24
C ASN A 2 -49.38 13.37 -14.63
N THR A 3 -48.23 13.82 -14.12
CA THR A 3 -47.26 12.94 -13.44
C THR A 3 -47.91 12.41 -12.17
N ALA A 4 -48.37 11.15 -12.21
CA ALA A 4 -48.90 10.47 -11.05
C ALA A 4 -47.88 10.50 -9.90
N ARG A 5 -48.32 11.00 -8.75
CA ARG A 5 -47.48 11.24 -7.58
C ARG A 5 -46.93 9.92 -7.06
N LYS A 6 -45.60 9.77 -7.04
CA LYS A 6 -44.91 8.50 -6.75
C LYS A 6 -44.93 8.08 -5.27
N THR A 7 -45.19 9.01 -4.34
CA THR A 7 -45.18 8.71 -2.90
C THR A 7 -46.38 9.33 -2.19
N ARG A 8 -46.82 8.68 -1.10
CA ARG A 8 -47.96 9.15 -0.29
C ARG A 8 -47.70 10.49 0.43
N LYS A 9 -46.43 10.90 0.59
CA LYS A 9 -46.02 12.09 1.36
C LYS A 9 -45.69 13.24 0.42
N LEU A 10 -46.00 14.48 0.82
CA LEU A 10 -45.64 15.66 0.01
C LEU A 10 -44.13 15.88 0.14
N SER A 11 -43.45 16.05 -0.98
CA SER A 11 -42.06 16.52 -1.00
C SER A 11 -41.97 17.93 -0.42
N TYR A 12 -40.78 18.39 -0.10
CA TYR A 12 -40.60 19.77 0.39
C TYR A 12 -41.01 20.80 -0.66
N GLU A 13 -40.66 20.56 -1.92
CA GLU A 13 -41.05 21.39 -3.06
C GLU A 13 -42.57 21.44 -3.26
N GLU A 14 -43.25 20.28 -3.20
CA GLU A 14 -44.71 20.21 -3.31
C GLU A 14 -45.39 20.98 -2.16
N LYS A 15 -44.82 20.96 -0.94
CA LYS A 15 -45.32 21.75 0.19
C LYS A 15 -45.11 23.25 -0.01
N LEU A 16 -43.96 23.66 -0.54
CA LEU A 16 -43.69 25.08 -0.87
C LEU A 16 -44.62 25.57 -1.96
N GLU A 17 -44.94 24.73 -2.95
CA GLU A 17 -45.89 25.08 -4.00
C GLU A 17 -47.31 25.25 -3.45
N VAL A 18 -47.75 24.39 -2.52
CA VAL A 18 -49.02 24.58 -1.78
C VAL A 18 -49.02 25.95 -1.08
N VAL A 19 -47.93 26.30 -0.40
CA VAL A 19 -47.80 27.58 0.30
C VAL A 19 -47.84 28.76 -0.68
N ALA A 20 -47.11 28.69 -1.79
CA ALA A 20 -47.07 29.73 -2.81
C ALA A 20 -48.46 30.00 -3.42
N GLN A 21 -49.22 28.94 -3.70
CA GLN A 21 -50.58 29.05 -4.25
C GLN A 21 -51.57 29.68 -3.27
N LEU A 22 -51.47 29.32 -1.99
CA LEU A 22 -52.28 29.92 -0.95
C LEU A 22 -51.88 31.37 -0.67
N HIS A 23 -50.59 31.70 -0.74
CA HIS A 23 -50.08 33.06 -0.56
C HIS A 23 -50.56 34.01 -1.68
N GLN A 24 -50.65 33.52 -2.91
CA GLN A 24 -51.23 34.27 -4.04
C GLN A 24 -52.73 34.56 -3.87
N SER A 25 -53.42 33.79 -3.01
CA SER A 25 -54.86 33.88 -2.76
C SER A 25 -55.17 34.54 -1.41
N MET A 26 -54.26 35.36 -0.88
CA MET A 26 -54.44 36.08 0.38
C MET A 26 -55.03 37.48 0.15
N SER A 27 -55.97 37.86 1.02
CA SER A 27 -56.51 39.22 1.09
C SER A 27 -56.71 39.61 2.57
N GLY A 28 -56.27 40.82 2.95
CA GLY A 28 -56.37 41.29 4.33
C GLY A 28 -55.62 40.43 5.36
N GLY A 29 -54.50 39.82 4.95
CA GLY A 29 -53.69 38.95 5.82
C GLY A 29 -54.30 37.57 6.09
N LYS A 30 -55.42 37.22 5.44
CA LYS A 30 -56.08 35.90 5.55
C LYS A 30 -56.19 35.24 4.18
N VAL A 31 -56.17 33.90 4.18
CA VAL A 31 -56.44 33.10 2.98
C VAL A 31 -57.93 33.23 2.64
N VAL A 32 -58.24 33.56 1.38
CA VAL A 32 -59.62 33.75 0.92
C VAL A 32 -60.43 32.45 1.03
N CYS A 33 -61.72 32.57 1.35
CA CYS A 33 -62.62 31.43 1.45
C CYS A 33 -62.63 30.62 0.15
N GLY A 34 -62.47 29.29 0.24
CA GLY A 34 -62.40 28.40 -0.91
C GLY A 34 -61.01 28.23 -1.54
N ALA A 35 -60.02 29.07 -1.23
CA ALA A 35 -58.67 28.96 -1.79
C ALA A 35 -57.98 27.63 -1.45
N ILE A 36 -58.20 27.10 -0.24
CA ILE A 36 -57.70 25.77 0.15
C ILE A 36 -58.25 24.66 -0.77
N LEU A 37 -59.54 24.73 -1.11
CA LEU A 37 -60.19 23.74 -1.98
C LEU A 37 -59.74 23.91 -3.44
N ALA A 38 -59.49 25.16 -3.87
CA ALA A 38 -58.97 25.47 -5.20
C ALA A 38 -57.53 24.94 -5.38
N THR A 39 -56.64 25.21 -4.41
CA THR A 39 -55.26 24.69 -4.38
C THR A 39 -55.24 23.16 -4.33
N ALA A 40 -56.12 22.55 -3.53
CA ALA A 40 -56.29 21.11 -3.46
C ALA A 40 -56.64 20.49 -4.83
N ARG A 41 -57.62 21.07 -5.54
CA ARG A 41 -58.01 20.63 -6.88
C ARG A 41 -56.90 20.85 -7.91
N ARG A 42 -56.22 21.99 -7.86
CA ARG A 42 -55.16 22.37 -8.81
C ARG A 42 -53.94 21.45 -8.71
N MET A 43 -53.58 21.07 -7.49
CA MET A 43 -52.45 20.16 -7.24
C MET A 43 -52.87 18.69 -7.16
N ASN A 44 -54.15 18.37 -7.37
CA ASN A 44 -54.72 17.02 -7.26
C ASN A 44 -54.37 16.33 -5.92
N ILE A 45 -54.57 17.06 -4.82
CA ILE A 45 -54.33 16.61 -3.44
C ILE A 45 -55.57 16.81 -2.58
N ASP A 46 -55.73 16.01 -1.55
CA ASP A 46 -56.87 16.13 -0.65
C ASP A 46 -56.79 17.42 0.21
N ARG A 47 -57.94 18.09 0.44
CA ARG A 47 -57.98 19.35 1.21
C ARG A 47 -57.42 19.17 2.63
N VAL A 48 -57.58 17.99 3.23
CA VAL A 48 -57.10 17.65 4.57
C VAL A 48 -55.56 17.56 4.60
N THR A 49 -54.91 17.46 3.44
CA THR A 49 -53.45 17.53 3.30
C THR A 49 -52.96 18.98 3.19
N VAL A 50 -53.74 19.87 2.57
CA VAL A 50 -53.39 21.28 2.35
C VAL A 50 -53.41 22.09 3.65
N THR A 51 -54.46 21.90 4.46
CA THR A 51 -54.65 22.67 5.70
C THR A 51 -53.49 22.52 6.71
N PRO A 52 -52.99 21.30 7.02
CA PRO A 52 -51.85 21.14 7.92
C PRO A 52 -50.55 21.73 7.37
N VAL A 53 -50.34 21.68 6.05
CA VAL A 53 -49.15 22.29 5.42
C VAL A 53 -49.16 23.80 5.60
N TRP A 54 -50.30 24.45 5.32
CA TRP A 54 -50.46 25.89 5.53
C TRP A 54 -50.28 26.27 7.01
N ASN A 55 -50.95 25.56 7.92
CA ASN A 55 -50.81 25.82 9.36
C ASN A 55 -49.38 25.60 9.86
N GLN A 56 -48.67 24.61 9.31
CA GLN A 56 -47.27 24.36 9.64
C GLN A 56 -46.36 25.48 9.13
N PHE A 57 -46.62 26.01 7.93
CA PHE A 57 -45.91 27.17 7.38
C PHE A 57 -46.14 28.43 8.21
N VAL A 58 -47.39 28.75 8.54
CA VAL A 58 -47.75 29.91 9.37
C VAL A 58 -47.09 29.85 10.75
N ARG A 59 -46.93 28.63 11.31
CA ARG A 59 -46.23 28.43 12.59
C ARG A 59 -44.70 28.49 12.44
N ASN A 60 -44.16 27.88 11.39
CA ASN A 60 -42.73 27.73 11.13
C ASN A 60 -42.48 27.80 9.63
N SER A 61 -41.95 28.93 9.13
CA SER A 61 -41.80 29.21 7.69
C SER A 61 -41.05 28.12 6.91
N HIS A 62 -40.17 27.38 7.58
CA HIS A 62 -39.39 26.29 6.98
C HIS A 62 -40.06 24.90 7.02
N MET A 63 -41.23 24.76 7.66
CA MET A 63 -41.99 23.51 7.78
C MET A 63 -41.11 22.28 8.15
N PRO A 64 -40.31 22.32 9.24
CA PRO A 64 -39.42 21.22 9.59
C PRO A 64 -40.21 19.93 9.85
N SER A 65 -39.62 18.78 9.52
CA SER A 65 -40.28 17.49 9.75
C SER A 65 -40.51 17.27 11.24
N ALA A 66 -41.77 17.21 11.67
CA ALA A 66 -42.16 16.89 13.06
C ALA A 66 -42.02 15.38 13.39
N LYS A 67 -41.44 14.58 12.48
CA LYS A 67 -41.22 13.16 12.75
C LYS A 67 -40.08 13.01 13.76
N PRO A 68 -40.23 12.14 14.76
CA PRO A 68 -39.08 11.68 15.55
C PRO A 68 -38.04 11.10 14.58
N GLY A 69 -36.76 11.33 14.86
CA GLY A 69 -35.66 10.90 13.99
C GLY A 69 -35.59 9.38 13.83
N HIS A 70 -34.63 8.74 14.50
CA HIS A 70 -34.48 7.29 14.39
C HIS A 70 -35.53 6.56 15.25
N VAL A 71 -36.73 6.35 14.70
CA VAL A 71 -37.82 5.57 15.33
C VAL A 71 -37.78 4.07 14.99
N GLY A 72 -36.69 3.62 14.35
CA GLY A 72 -36.49 2.23 13.98
C GLY A 72 -36.18 1.32 15.16
N ARG A 73 -36.06 0.02 14.88
CA ARG A 73 -35.65 -1.01 15.86
C ARG A 73 -34.33 -0.61 16.53
N LYS A 74 -34.29 -0.68 17.87
CA LYS A 74 -33.06 -0.44 18.63
C LYS A 74 -32.00 -1.51 18.29
N PRO A 75 -30.70 -1.16 18.23
CA PRO A 75 -29.63 -2.14 18.09
C PRO A 75 -29.74 -3.21 19.17
N THR A 76 -29.54 -4.47 18.80
CA THR A 76 -29.62 -5.59 19.74
C THR A 76 -28.41 -5.65 20.68
N HIS A 77 -27.27 -5.07 20.27
CA HIS A 77 -26.05 -5.01 21.06
C HIS A 77 -25.39 -3.65 20.88
N THR A 78 -24.71 -3.19 21.92
CA THR A 78 -23.86 -2.00 21.86
C THR A 78 -22.51 -2.33 21.23
N ASP A 79 -21.79 -1.30 20.77
CA ASP A 79 -20.45 -1.49 20.22
C ASP A 79 -19.46 -1.98 21.29
N ASP A 80 -19.63 -1.57 22.55
CA ASP A 80 -18.81 -1.99 23.68
C ASP A 80 -19.01 -3.48 24.01
N GLU A 81 -20.26 -3.96 24.01
CA GLU A 81 -20.57 -5.38 24.20
C GLU A 81 -19.91 -6.26 23.13
N ILE A 82 -19.92 -5.81 21.87
CA ILE A 82 -19.30 -6.54 20.76
C ILE A 82 -17.77 -6.52 20.90
N THR A 83 -17.21 -5.41 21.35
CA THR A 83 -15.77 -5.25 21.56
C THR A 83 -15.27 -6.21 22.63
N ASN A 84 -15.92 -6.24 23.79
CA ASN A 84 -15.54 -7.12 24.90
C ASN A 84 -15.67 -8.59 24.51
N LEU A 85 -16.83 -8.97 23.94
CA LEU A 85 -17.09 -10.35 23.52
C LEU A 85 -16.06 -10.88 22.52
N ILE A 86 -15.67 -10.05 21.55
CA ILE A 86 -14.65 -10.44 20.58
C ILE A 86 -13.28 -10.44 21.24
N SER A 87 -12.99 -9.50 22.14
CA SER A 87 -11.72 -9.41 22.88
C SER A 87 -11.45 -10.59 23.82
N ASP A 88 -12.47 -11.36 24.20
CA ASP A 88 -12.31 -12.55 25.04
C ASP A 88 -11.95 -13.83 24.24
N VAL A 89 -12.22 -13.85 22.93
CA VAL A 89 -11.94 -15.02 22.06
C VAL A 89 -10.43 -15.11 21.76
N PRO A 90 -9.69 -16.22 21.84
CA PRO A 90 -8.27 -16.23 21.46
C PRO A 90 -8.02 -15.72 20.02
N GLU A 91 -6.93 -14.98 19.76
CA GLU A 91 -6.66 -14.38 18.42
C GLU A 91 -6.65 -15.42 17.29
N GLU A 92 -6.21 -16.64 17.58
CA GLU A 92 -6.19 -17.78 16.65
C GLU A 92 -7.57 -18.14 16.11
N GLN A 93 -8.65 -17.85 16.87
CA GLN A 93 -10.04 -18.10 16.51
C GLN A 93 -10.73 -16.85 15.92
N ARG A 94 -9.98 -15.79 15.61
CA ARG A 94 -10.51 -14.54 15.01
C ARG A 94 -10.07 -14.30 13.57
N SER A 95 -9.71 -15.36 12.84
CA SER A 95 -9.06 -15.22 11.52
C SER A 95 -10.04 -14.74 10.44
N THR A 96 -11.28 -15.24 10.47
CA THR A 96 -12.37 -14.82 9.57
C THR A 96 -13.58 -14.30 10.35
N MET A 97 -14.45 -13.55 9.67
CA MET A 97 -15.73 -13.13 10.26
C MET A 97 -16.63 -14.32 10.65
N ARG A 98 -16.43 -15.49 10.03
CA ARG A 98 -17.16 -16.72 10.40
C ARG A 98 -16.62 -17.31 11.70
N ASP A 99 -15.31 -17.37 11.85
CA ASP A 99 -14.67 -17.88 13.07
C ASP A 99 -15.08 -17.02 14.28
N ILE A 100 -15.04 -15.70 14.12
CA ILE A 100 -15.52 -14.77 15.15
C ILE A 100 -17.00 -15.02 15.46
N ALA A 101 -17.83 -15.18 14.45
CA ALA A 101 -19.27 -15.44 14.62
C ALA A 101 -19.53 -16.75 15.38
N GLU A 102 -18.82 -17.82 15.04
CA GLU A 102 -18.90 -19.12 15.70
C GLU A 102 -18.43 -19.04 17.16
N ALA A 103 -17.25 -18.47 17.40
CA ALA A 103 -16.67 -18.35 18.73
C ALA A 103 -17.50 -17.44 19.67
N THR A 104 -18.17 -16.43 19.12
CA THR A 104 -18.98 -15.48 19.90
C THR A 104 -20.48 -15.82 19.94
N GLY A 105 -20.91 -16.87 19.22
CA GLY A 105 -22.33 -17.20 19.05
C GLY A 105 -23.14 -16.12 18.33
N ARG A 106 -22.48 -15.27 17.52
CA ARG A 106 -23.12 -14.17 16.79
C ARG A 106 -23.34 -14.51 15.33
N SER A 107 -24.27 -13.81 14.69
CA SER A 107 -24.42 -13.94 13.23
C SER A 107 -23.25 -13.27 12.51
N VAL A 108 -22.80 -13.85 11.40
CA VAL A 108 -21.78 -13.26 10.52
C VAL A 108 -22.17 -11.84 10.09
N SER A 109 -23.46 -11.60 9.85
CA SER A 109 -24.00 -10.28 9.50
C SER A 109 -23.88 -9.24 10.63
N ALA A 110 -23.87 -9.66 11.90
CA ALA A 110 -23.60 -8.77 13.02
C ALA A 110 -22.12 -8.39 13.05
N VAL A 111 -21.22 -9.37 12.95
CA VAL A 111 -19.76 -9.14 12.89
C VAL A 111 -19.38 -8.25 11.70
N TYR A 112 -19.97 -8.48 10.52
CA TYR A 112 -19.74 -7.65 9.34
C TYR A 112 -20.21 -6.20 9.54
N ARG A 113 -21.36 -5.99 10.18
CA ARG A 113 -21.85 -4.64 10.50
C ARG A 113 -20.90 -3.93 11.46
N SER A 114 -20.43 -4.63 12.50
CA SER A 114 -19.41 -4.16 13.46
C SER A 114 -18.04 -3.88 12.82
N PHE A 115 -17.73 -4.54 11.70
CA PHE A 115 -16.56 -4.19 10.90
C PHE A 115 -16.80 -2.95 10.02
N ARG A 116 -18.00 -2.79 9.44
CA ARG A 116 -18.33 -1.67 8.53
C ARG A 116 -18.54 -0.34 9.24
N ASN A 117 -19.05 -0.35 10.48
CA ASN A 117 -19.20 0.83 11.32
C ASN A 117 -17.91 1.21 12.07
N GLY A 118 -16.87 0.37 12.02
CA GLY A 118 -15.53 0.68 12.53
C GLY A 118 -15.21 0.14 13.93
N THR A 119 -16.17 -0.51 14.60
CA THR A 119 -15.98 -1.17 15.91
C THR A 119 -14.91 -2.25 15.85
N LEU A 120 -14.83 -2.99 14.74
CA LEU A 120 -13.79 -3.99 14.46
C LEU A 120 -12.86 -3.53 13.35
N GLN A 121 -11.57 -3.78 13.53
CA GLN A 121 -10.55 -3.49 12.53
C GLN A 121 -9.81 -4.76 12.11
N ARG A 122 -9.58 -4.91 10.80
CA ARG A 122 -8.76 -5.98 10.27
C ARG A 122 -7.30 -5.53 10.22
N ARG A 123 -6.43 -6.21 10.97
CA ARG A 123 -4.98 -6.03 10.93
C ARG A 123 -4.32 -7.32 10.42
N SER A 124 -3.14 -7.17 9.84
CA SER A 124 -2.33 -8.31 9.39
C SER A 124 -0.94 -8.16 9.98
N SER A 125 -0.48 -9.16 10.72
CA SER A 125 0.91 -9.29 11.12
C SER A 125 1.70 -10.04 10.05
N ARG A 126 3.03 -9.95 10.11
CA ARG A 126 3.94 -10.78 9.30
C ARG A 126 4.88 -11.48 10.24
N LEU A 127 5.17 -12.75 9.98
CA LEU A 127 6.24 -13.46 10.67
C LEU A 127 7.55 -12.68 10.53
N LYS A 128 8.22 -12.44 11.65
CA LYS A 128 9.54 -11.81 11.73
C LYS A 128 10.54 -12.85 12.23
N PRO A 129 11.82 -12.74 11.84
CA PRO A 129 12.85 -13.59 12.42
C PRO A 129 12.83 -13.48 13.95
N LEU A 130 12.85 -14.62 14.64
CA LEU A 130 12.96 -14.64 16.09
C LEU A 130 14.36 -14.17 16.47
N LEU A 131 14.47 -13.08 17.23
CA LEU A 131 15.73 -12.59 17.73
C LEU A 131 16.03 -13.24 19.08
N THR A 132 17.17 -13.92 19.18
CA THR A 132 17.71 -14.37 20.46
C THR A 132 18.19 -13.18 21.28
N VAL A 133 18.34 -13.35 22.60
CA VAL A 133 18.90 -12.31 23.47
C VAL A 133 20.27 -11.85 22.98
N ALA A 134 21.13 -12.79 22.56
CA ALA A 134 22.43 -12.47 21.96
C ALA A 134 22.31 -11.59 20.69
N ASN A 135 21.39 -11.91 19.78
CA ASN A 135 21.16 -11.11 18.58
C ASN A 135 20.65 -9.70 18.91
N MET A 136 19.79 -9.59 19.93
CA MET A 136 19.29 -8.28 20.39
C MET A 136 20.41 -7.44 20.97
N LEU A 137 21.24 -8.01 21.85
CA LEU A 137 22.40 -7.34 22.44
C LEU A 137 23.39 -6.89 21.36
N ALA A 138 23.75 -7.77 20.42
CA ALA A 138 24.66 -7.43 19.32
C ALA A 138 24.14 -6.27 18.47
N ARG A 139 22.82 -6.21 18.21
CA ARG A 139 22.21 -5.08 17.49
C ARG A 139 22.24 -3.79 18.30
N VAL A 140 22.00 -3.85 19.60
CA VAL A 140 22.06 -2.68 20.48
C VAL A 140 23.50 -2.18 20.60
N GLU A 141 24.47 -3.08 20.75
CA GLU A 141 25.92 -2.79 20.75
C GLU A 141 26.32 -2.08 19.45
N PHE A 142 25.94 -2.65 18.30
CA PHE A 142 26.19 -2.05 16.99
C PHE A 142 25.57 -0.65 16.91
N CYS A 143 24.31 -0.47 17.32
CA CYS A 143 23.69 0.85 17.35
C CYS A 143 24.42 1.80 18.31
N ARG A 144 24.92 1.33 19.46
CA ARG A 144 25.67 2.13 20.44
C ARG A 144 27.02 2.62 19.91
N LEU A 145 27.76 1.75 19.24
CA LEU A 145 29.03 2.11 18.58
C LEU A 145 28.83 3.16 17.49
N HIS A 146 27.65 3.18 16.86
CA HIS A 146 27.28 4.13 15.82
C HIS A 146 26.38 5.27 16.33
N ARG A 147 26.31 5.46 17.65
CA ARG A 147 25.47 6.46 18.34
C ARG A 147 26.27 7.68 18.79
N HIS A 148 27.41 7.95 18.19
CA HIS A 148 27.97 9.30 18.30
C HIS A 148 26.84 10.29 17.99
N PHE A 149 26.62 11.27 18.86
CA PHE A 149 25.53 12.26 18.74
C PHE A 149 25.72 13.17 17.52
N GLU A 150 26.73 12.89 16.70
CA GLU A 150 27.04 13.52 15.43
C GLU A 150 26.61 12.60 14.28
N PHE A 151 26.07 13.21 13.24
CA PHE A 151 25.57 12.53 12.06
C PHE A 151 26.74 11.85 11.30
N ASP A 152 26.75 10.51 11.22
CA ASP A 152 27.64 9.77 10.28
C ASP A 152 27.18 10.07 8.86
N ASP A 153 27.98 10.85 8.14
CA ASP A 153 27.66 11.29 6.79
C ASP A 153 27.75 10.18 5.74
N MET A 154 28.38 9.05 6.07
CA MET A 154 28.56 7.90 5.18
C MET A 154 29.10 8.29 3.79
N TRP A 155 29.84 9.39 3.68
CA TRP A 155 30.33 9.88 2.39
C TRP A 155 31.33 8.92 1.75
N ASP A 156 32.08 8.18 2.56
CA ASP A 156 33.08 7.24 2.08
C ASP A 156 32.56 5.81 1.98
N ILE A 157 31.25 5.57 2.18
CA ILE A 157 30.69 4.21 2.25
C ILE A 157 30.04 3.80 0.92
N VAL A 158 30.38 2.59 0.48
CA VAL A 158 29.69 1.88 -0.59
C VAL A 158 29.05 0.62 -0.01
N HIS A 159 27.73 0.56 -0.10
CA HIS A 159 26.94 -0.59 0.31
C HIS A 159 26.84 -1.60 -0.83
N LEU A 160 27.10 -2.86 -0.52
CA LEU A 160 26.95 -4.01 -1.41
C LEU A 160 25.83 -4.91 -0.89
N ASP A 161 24.93 -5.31 -1.79
CA ASP A 161 23.84 -6.24 -1.48
C ASP A 161 23.52 -7.11 -2.69
N GLU A 162 23.19 -8.37 -2.45
CA GLU A 162 22.66 -9.29 -3.44
C GLU A 162 21.15 -9.34 -3.43
N LYS A 163 20.56 -9.28 -4.63
CA LYS A 163 19.12 -9.38 -4.77
C LYS A 163 18.71 -10.30 -5.90
N TRP A 164 17.81 -11.23 -5.58
CA TRP A 164 17.10 -12.04 -6.56
C TRP A 164 15.97 -11.24 -7.22
N PHE A 165 15.98 -11.21 -8.55
CA PHE A 165 14.90 -10.69 -9.38
C PHE A 165 14.25 -11.84 -10.15
N ASN A 166 12.93 -11.97 -10.04
CA ASN A 166 12.17 -12.88 -10.88
C ASN A 166 11.97 -12.24 -12.26
N ALA A 167 12.15 -13.03 -13.32
CA ALA A 167 11.86 -12.60 -14.69
C ALA A 167 10.38 -12.24 -14.88
N ASP A 168 9.50 -12.78 -14.03
CA ASP A 168 8.09 -12.45 -14.01
C ASP A 168 7.53 -12.30 -12.59
N LYS A 169 6.46 -11.51 -12.44
CA LYS A 169 5.70 -11.32 -11.20
C LYS A 169 4.48 -12.23 -11.20
N ASP A 170 4.21 -12.84 -10.05
CA ASP A 170 3.01 -13.67 -9.84
C ASP A 170 1.74 -12.85 -10.13
N ARG A 171 1.57 -11.73 -9.41
CA ARG A 171 0.46 -10.80 -9.60
C ARG A 171 0.93 -9.60 -10.41
N ARG A 172 0.35 -9.39 -11.59
CA ARG A 172 0.51 -8.18 -12.40
C ARG A 172 -0.78 -7.36 -12.35
N LYS A 173 -0.66 -6.06 -12.09
CA LYS A 173 -1.77 -5.11 -12.27
C LYS A 173 -1.74 -4.64 -13.72
N VAL A 174 -2.86 -4.75 -14.42
CA VAL A 174 -3.02 -4.34 -15.82
C VAL A 174 -4.25 -3.44 -15.89
N TYR A 175 -4.12 -2.29 -16.52
CA TYR A 175 -5.26 -1.43 -16.84
C TYR A 175 -5.86 -1.91 -18.16
N LEU A 176 -7.17 -2.15 -18.17
CA LEU A 176 -7.91 -2.64 -19.33
C LEU A 176 -8.99 -1.62 -19.69
N VAL A 177 -9.25 -1.45 -21.00
CA VAL A 177 -10.39 -0.65 -21.46
C VAL A 177 -11.68 -1.47 -21.39
N LYS A 178 -12.84 -0.79 -21.41
CA LYS A 178 -14.15 -1.44 -21.33
C LYS A 178 -14.31 -2.47 -22.44
N GLY A 179 -14.60 -3.73 -22.08
CA GLY A 179 -14.76 -4.85 -23.01
C GLY A 179 -13.50 -5.71 -23.21
N GLN A 180 -12.33 -5.31 -22.69
CA GLN A 180 -11.13 -6.14 -22.76
C GLN A 180 -11.09 -7.20 -21.65
N THR A 181 -10.61 -8.39 -22.01
CA THR A 181 -10.31 -9.47 -21.08
C THR A 181 -8.80 -9.58 -20.87
N ILE A 182 -8.40 -10.05 -19.69
CA ILE A 182 -6.98 -10.25 -19.38
C ILE A 182 -6.45 -11.48 -20.14
N GLY A 183 -5.29 -11.34 -20.77
CA GLY A 183 -4.61 -12.46 -21.42
C GLY A 183 -4.24 -13.56 -20.41
N ARG A 184 -4.48 -14.83 -20.77
CA ARG A 184 -4.13 -15.97 -19.91
C ARG A 184 -2.62 -16.06 -19.75
N ARG A 185 -2.14 -16.00 -18.50
CA ARG A 185 -0.75 -16.30 -18.13
C ARG A 185 -0.72 -17.60 -17.36
N ALA A 186 -0.03 -18.61 -17.90
CA ALA A 186 0.07 -19.92 -17.30
C ALA A 186 1.53 -20.38 -17.26
N VAL A 187 1.92 -20.95 -16.12
CA VAL A 187 3.19 -21.66 -15.92
C VAL A 187 2.88 -22.93 -15.14
N LYS A 188 3.65 -24.01 -15.34
CA LYS A 188 3.44 -25.27 -14.62
C LYS A 188 3.56 -25.10 -13.11
N SER A 189 4.50 -24.27 -12.66
CA SER A 189 4.67 -23.91 -11.25
C SER A 189 5.42 -22.57 -11.13
N LYS A 190 5.05 -21.77 -10.13
CA LYS A 190 5.67 -20.47 -9.84
C LYS A 190 7.13 -20.61 -9.38
N TRP A 191 7.50 -21.79 -8.89
CA TRP A 191 8.88 -22.11 -8.50
C TRP A 191 9.84 -22.12 -9.70
N PHE A 192 9.35 -22.40 -10.91
CA PHE A 192 10.14 -22.43 -12.14
C PHE A 192 10.18 -21.09 -12.89
N ILE A 193 9.63 -20.01 -12.31
CA ILE A 193 9.83 -18.67 -12.89
C ILE A 193 11.34 -18.38 -12.82
N PRO A 194 12.01 -18.09 -13.96
CA PRO A 194 13.44 -17.81 -13.96
C PRO A 194 13.79 -16.68 -13.00
N LYS A 195 14.89 -16.85 -12.27
CA LYS A 195 15.39 -15.86 -11.30
C LYS A 195 16.84 -15.55 -11.61
N LEU A 196 17.20 -14.28 -11.48
CA LEU A 196 18.56 -13.82 -11.65
C LEU A 196 18.97 -13.02 -10.42
N MET A 197 20.13 -13.34 -9.87
CA MET A 197 20.70 -12.61 -8.74
C MET A 197 21.62 -11.52 -9.25
N PHE A 198 21.54 -10.34 -8.65
CA PHE A 198 22.41 -9.23 -8.96
C PHE A 198 23.16 -8.79 -7.71
N LEU A 199 24.43 -8.47 -7.86
CA LEU A 199 25.21 -7.70 -6.90
C LEU A 199 25.05 -6.21 -7.23
N ALA A 200 24.50 -5.44 -6.32
CA ALA A 200 24.36 -4.00 -6.44
C ALA A 200 25.40 -3.30 -5.55
N ALA A 201 26.03 -2.26 -6.09
CA ALA A 201 26.91 -1.35 -5.36
C ALA A 201 26.31 0.06 -5.39
N VAL A 202 26.02 0.61 -4.21
CA VAL A 202 25.37 1.91 -4.06
C VAL A 202 26.04 2.70 -2.95
N ALA A 203 26.24 3.99 -3.20
CA ALA A 203 26.76 4.98 -2.27
C ALA A 203 25.76 6.12 -2.08
N ARG A 204 26.08 7.02 -1.16
CA ARG A 204 25.29 8.24 -0.95
C ARG A 204 25.35 9.15 -2.18
N PRO A 205 24.21 9.62 -2.73
CA PRO A 205 24.19 10.61 -3.80
C PRO A 205 24.83 11.94 -3.35
N ARG A 206 25.66 12.56 -4.19
CA ARG A 206 26.28 13.88 -3.95
C ARG A 206 26.55 14.65 -5.23
N PHE A 207 26.78 15.95 -5.11
CA PHE A 207 27.39 16.70 -6.19
C PHE A 207 28.88 16.35 -6.28
N ASP A 208 29.36 16.06 -7.50
CA ASP A 208 30.75 15.81 -7.81
C ASP A 208 31.33 17.07 -8.43
N GLU A 209 32.05 17.86 -7.63
CA GLU A 209 32.65 19.13 -8.07
C GLU A 209 33.66 18.93 -9.20
N ALA A 210 34.43 17.85 -9.16
CA ALA A 210 35.44 17.57 -10.18
C ALA A 210 34.81 17.27 -11.55
N ARG A 211 33.62 16.66 -11.57
CA ARG A 211 32.87 16.38 -12.80
C ARG A 211 31.79 17.41 -13.12
N GLY A 212 31.54 18.38 -12.23
CA GLY A 212 30.46 19.37 -12.37
C GLY A 212 29.06 18.77 -12.48
N ALA A 213 28.82 17.59 -11.89
CA ALA A 213 27.58 16.84 -12.09
C ALA A 213 27.08 16.15 -10.80
N MET A 214 25.78 15.88 -10.74
CA MET A 214 25.19 15.11 -9.64
C MET A 214 25.54 13.62 -9.77
N PHE A 215 26.30 13.09 -8.82
CA PHE A 215 26.50 11.67 -8.62
C PHE A 215 25.25 11.05 -7.98
N THR A 216 24.64 10.11 -8.69
CA THR A 216 23.35 9.50 -8.30
C THR A 216 23.47 8.48 -7.16
N GLY A 217 24.67 8.17 -6.67
CA GLY A 217 24.92 7.08 -5.73
C GLY A 217 24.99 5.69 -6.36
N LYS A 218 24.54 5.53 -7.61
CA LYS A 218 24.52 4.23 -8.29
C LYS A 218 25.88 3.94 -8.92
N ILE A 219 26.59 2.92 -8.42
CA ILE A 219 27.90 2.52 -8.96
C ILE A 219 27.73 1.39 -9.97
N GLY A 220 26.82 0.45 -9.70
CA GLY A 220 26.49 -0.58 -10.67
C GLY A 220 25.61 -1.68 -10.10
N MET A 221 25.00 -2.42 -11.02
CA MET A 221 24.22 -3.61 -10.71
C MET A 221 24.63 -4.71 -11.69
N ARG A 222 25.13 -5.83 -11.18
CA ARG A 222 25.81 -6.85 -11.98
C ARG A 222 25.17 -8.21 -11.78
N PRO A 223 24.66 -8.85 -12.85
CA PRO A 223 24.06 -10.16 -12.73
C PRO A 223 25.13 -11.24 -12.51
N PHE A 224 24.88 -12.19 -11.62
CA PHE A 224 25.72 -13.38 -11.49
C PHE A 224 25.43 -14.36 -12.64
N VAL A 225 26.21 -14.21 -13.71
CA VAL A 225 26.12 -15.05 -14.92
C VAL A 225 27.49 -15.47 -15.41
N GLU A 226 27.52 -16.64 -16.03
CA GLU A 226 28.66 -17.13 -16.79
C GLU A 226 28.22 -17.38 -18.23
N ASN A 227 28.97 -16.85 -19.19
CA ASN A 227 28.69 -17.06 -20.60
C ASN A 227 29.20 -18.45 -21.01
N ARG A 228 28.28 -19.37 -21.26
CA ARG A 228 28.59 -20.72 -21.73
C ARG A 228 27.97 -20.99 -23.10
N PRO A 229 28.64 -21.74 -23.99
CA PRO A 229 28.03 -22.15 -25.24
C PRO A 229 26.84 -23.09 -24.96
N ALA A 230 25.75 -22.89 -25.70
CA ALA A 230 24.59 -23.76 -25.60
C ALA A 230 24.95 -25.20 -26.00
N VAL A 231 24.76 -26.16 -25.08
CA VAL A 231 25.12 -27.58 -25.33
C VAL A 231 24.17 -28.27 -26.31
N ARG A 232 22.91 -27.82 -26.39
CA ARG A 232 21.88 -28.45 -27.22
C ARG A 232 21.17 -27.41 -28.09
N ASN A 233 20.79 -27.83 -29.29
CA ASN A 233 19.85 -27.09 -30.11
C ASN A 233 18.49 -26.99 -29.41
N SER A 234 17.88 -25.81 -29.43
CA SER A 234 16.47 -25.64 -29.12
C SER A 234 15.85 -24.64 -30.10
N LEU A 235 14.52 -24.58 -30.12
CA LEU A 235 13.76 -23.70 -31.01
C LEU A 235 14.20 -22.23 -30.95
N ASN A 236 14.69 -21.78 -29.79
CA ASN A 236 15.09 -20.39 -29.55
C ASN A 236 16.61 -20.18 -29.50
N ARG A 237 17.43 -21.23 -29.63
CA ARG A 237 18.90 -21.10 -29.60
C ARG A 237 19.62 -22.28 -30.28
N PRO A 238 20.51 -22.02 -31.25
CA PRO A 238 21.36 -23.07 -31.81
C PRO A 238 22.45 -23.49 -30.80
N ALA A 239 22.93 -24.71 -30.92
CA ALA A 239 24.07 -25.23 -30.19
C ALA A 239 25.33 -24.42 -30.53
N GLY A 240 26.18 -24.18 -29.55
CA GLY A 240 27.35 -23.32 -29.67
C GLY A 240 27.08 -21.82 -29.45
N ALA A 241 25.82 -21.37 -29.44
CA ALA A 241 25.51 -19.96 -29.15
C ALA A 241 25.89 -19.60 -27.71
N THR A 242 26.68 -18.54 -27.52
CA THR A 242 27.07 -18.03 -26.20
C THR A 242 25.84 -17.54 -25.45
N MET A 243 25.56 -18.15 -24.30
CA MET A 243 24.38 -17.86 -23.50
C MET A 243 24.76 -17.59 -22.03
N PRO A 244 24.20 -16.55 -21.42
CA PRO A 244 24.38 -16.32 -19.99
C PRO A 244 23.66 -17.43 -19.22
N THR A 245 24.42 -18.17 -18.43
CA THR A 245 23.93 -19.21 -17.54
C THR A 245 24.00 -18.72 -16.10
N LEU A 246 22.99 -19.06 -15.30
CA LEU A 246 22.94 -18.69 -13.88
C LEU A 246 24.05 -19.42 -13.11
N VAL A 247 24.75 -18.67 -12.26
CA VAL A 247 25.81 -19.19 -11.41
C VAL A 247 25.36 -19.14 -9.95
N SER A 248 25.67 -20.19 -9.20
CA SER A 248 25.48 -20.17 -7.74
C SER A 248 26.54 -19.27 -7.10
N VAL A 249 26.14 -18.36 -6.21
CA VAL A 249 27.08 -17.44 -5.55
C VAL A 249 27.78 -18.17 -4.41
N SER A 250 28.98 -18.66 -4.71
CA SER A 250 29.96 -19.08 -3.71
C SER A 250 30.76 -17.86 -3.23
N GLY A 251 31.52 -18.02 -2.14
CA GLY A 251 32.44 -16.97 -1.69
C GLY A 251 33.44 -16.58 -2.77
N GLY A 252 34.01 -17.55 -3.51
CA GLY A 252 34.95 -17.26 -4.60
C GLY A 252 34.32 -16.43 -5.73
N VAL A 253 33.10 -16.78 -6.15
CA VAL A 253 32.36 -16.02 -7.18
C VAL A 253 32.03 -14.61 -6.68
N TYR A 254 31.62 -14.47 -5.41
CA TYR A 254 31.38 -13.16 -4.82
C TYR A 254 32.64 -12.29 -4.83
N LEU A 255 33.76 -12.84 -4.35
CA LEU A 255 35.04 -12.15 -4.29
C LEU A 255 35.52 -11.72 -5.68
N GLU A 256 35.43 -12.62 -6.66
CA GLU A 256 35.76 -12.33 -8.05
C GLU A 256 34.92 -11.14 -8.57
N TYR A 257 33.61 -11.13 -8.31
CA TYR A 257 32.74 -10.03 -8.71
C TYR A 257 33.11 -8.71 -8.04
N VAL A 258 33.45 -8.74 -6.74
CA VAL A 258 33.88 -7.54 -6.01
C VAL A 258 35.18 -7.00 -6.62
N VAL A 259 36.20 -7.85 -6.77
CA VAL A 259 37.52 -7.48 -7.25
C VAL A 259 37.52 -7.05 -8.72
N THR A 260 36.92 -7.86 -9.60
CA THR A 260 37.04 -7.65 -11.05
C THR A 260 36.00 -6.69 -11.61
N ARG A 261 34.90 -6.45 -10.89
CA ARG A 261 33.78 -5.66 -11.40
C ARG A 261 33.39 -4.48 -10.52
N VAL A 262 33.27 -4.68 -9.20
CA VAL A 262 32.80 -3.62 -8.29
C VAL A 262 33.89 -2.58 -8.06
N ILE A 263 35.07 -3.00 -7.61
CA ILE A 263 36.19 -2.10 -7.28
C ILE A 263 36.59 -1.21 -8.48
N PRO A 264 36.79 -1.75 -9.69
CA PRO A 264 37.07 -0.91 -10.86
C PRO A 264 35.98 0.13 -11.16
N ALA A 265 34.71 -0.22 -10.92
CA ALA A 265 33.63 0.73 -11.12
C ALA A 265 33.52 1.78 -10.01
N ILE A 266 33.91 1.45 -8.78
CA ILE A 266 34.08 2.44 -7.73
C ILE A 266 35.18 3.41 -8.14
N MET A 267 36.36 2.91 -8.53
CA MET A 267 37.46 3.76 -8.97
C MET A 267 37.06 4.68 -10.14
N ALA A 268 36.27 4.17 -11.09
CA ALA A 268 35.84 4.91 -12.27
C ALA A 268 34.75 5.96 -11.98
N ALA A 269 33.86 5.73 -11.02
CA ALA A 269 32.63 6.52 -10.85
C ALA A 269 32.51 7.23 -9.50
N PHE A 270 33.15 6.73 -8.45
CA PHE A 270 32.97 7.24 -7.08
C PHE A 270 33.68 8.58 -6.89
N PRO A 271 32.97 9.65 -6.50
CA PRO A 271 33.57 10.96 -6.35
C PRO A 271 34.26 11.08 -4.99
N SER A 272 35.56 10.79 -4.89
CA SER A 272 36.30 10.88 -3.62
C SER A 272 37.57 11.71 -3.75
N ALA A 273 37.78 12.63 -2.79
CA ALA A 273 38.99 13.44 -2.70
C ALA A 273 40.15 12.67 -2.04
N ASN A 274 39.85 11.85 -1.02
CA ASN A 274 40.85 11.07 -0.28
C ASN A 274 41.08 9.66 -0.87
N LYS A 275 40.29 9.26 -1.88
CA LYS A 275 40.25 7.92 -2.49
C LYS A 275 40.12 6.76 -1.50
N ARG A 276 39.61 7.04 -0.29
CA ARG A 276 39.35 6.04 0.72
C ARG A 276 37.89 5.61 0.63
N VAL A 277 37.65 4.31 0.51
CA VAL A 277 36.30 3.75 0.40
C VAL A 277 36.11 2.63 1.42
N VAL A 278 35.00 2.70 2.14
CA VAL A 278 34.56 1.68 3.07
C VAL A 278 33.50 0.83 2.38
N LEU A 279 33.80 -0.44 2.15
CA LEU A 279 32.85 -1.42 1.63
C LEU A 279 32.05 -1.99 2.79
N GLN A 280 30.72 -1.87 2.72
CA GLN A 280 29.80 -2.45 3.69
C GLN A 280 28.89 -3.48 3.01
N HIS A 281 28.79 -4.65 3.62
CA HIS A 281 27.95 -5.75 3.17
C HIS A 281 27.48 -6.56 4.39
N ASP A 282 26.52 -7.47 4.19
CA ASP A 282 25.99 -8.25 5.31
C ASP A 282 26.93 -9.39 5.76
N ASN A 283 26.51 -10.13 6.79
CA ASN A 283 27.29 -11.22 7.37
C ASN A 283 27.03 -12.60 6.72
N ALA A 284 26.64 -12.66 5.44
CA ALA A 284 26.52 -13.92 4.73
C ALA A 284 27.84 -14.73 4.77
N SER A 285 27.75 -16.06 4.77
CA SER A 285 28.95 -16.92 4.85
C SER A 285 29.90 -16.72 3.67
N SER A 286 29.36 -16.47 2.48
CA SER A 286 30.11 -16.13 1.26
C SER A 286 30.97 -14.88 1.41
N HIS A 287 30.60 -13.95 2.29
CA HIS A 287 31.27 -12.66 2.46
C HIS A 287 32.56 -12.73 3.27
N ARG A 288 32.77 -13.82 4.02
CA ARG A 288 33.94 -13.98 4.89
C ARG A 288 35.26 -14.03 4.15
N VAL A 289 35.23 -14.35 2.85
CA VAL A 289 36.43 -14.40 2.00
C VAL A 289 36.95 -13.01 1.62
N THR A 290 36.11 -11.97 1.72
CA THR A 290 36.55 -10.59 1.52
C THR A 290 37.29 -10.15 2.78
N THR A 291 38.61 -10.07 2.67
CA THR A 291 39.50 -9.65 3.75
C THR A 291 40.23 -8.37 3.38
N GLU A 292 40.69 -7.63 4.39
CA GLU A 292 41.51 -6.42 4.20
C GLU A 292 42.76 -6.71 3.36
N ALA A 293 43.37 -7.89 3.50
CA ALA A 293 44.52 -8.30 2.71
C ALA A 293 44.20 -8.40 1.21
N VAL A 294 43.01 -8.92 0.86
CA VAL A 294 42.57 -8.98 -0.54
C VAL A 294 42.27 -7.59 -1.07
N LEU A 295 41.62 -6.74 -0.27
CA LEU A 295 41.31 -5.35 -0.66
C LEU A 295 42.59 -4.50 -0.84
N ALA A 296 43.60 -4.70 0.00
CA ALA A 296 44.89 -4.06 -0.13
C ALA A 296 45.62 -4.47 -1.43
N ALA A 297 45.53 -5.74 -1.83
CA ALA A 297 46.16 -6.22 -3.07
C ALA A 297 45.57 -5.63 -4.35
N VAL A 298 44.33 -5.15 -4.30
CA VAL A 298 43.60 -4.59 -5.46
C VAL A 298 43.45 -3.07 -5.38
N SER A 299 44.02 -2.46 -4.35
CA SER A 299 44.08 -1.02 -4.11
C SER A 299 45.16 -0.40 -4.99
N LEU A 300 44.75 0.14 -6.16
CA LEU A 300 45.63 0.77 -7.15
C LEU A 300 45.40 2.30 -7.18
N ASP A 301 46.31 3.05 -7.80
CA ASP A 301 46.16 4.49 -8.09
C ASP A 301 45.86 5.38 -6.86
N GLY A 302 46.39 5.01 -5.70
CA GLY A 302 46.20 5.71 -4.43
C GLY A 302 44.82 5.51 -3.80
N TRP A 303 44.03 4.55 -4.29
CA TRP A 303 42.80 4.13 -3.63
C TRP A 303 43.07 3.23 -2.45
N THR A 304 42.27 3.35 -1.40
CA THR A 304 42.32 2.47 -0.22
C THR A 304 40.93 1.94 0.06
N PHE A 305 40.76 0.63 -0.02
CA PHE A 305 39.50 -0.05 0.29
C PHE A 305 39.58 -0.70 1.66
N VAL A 306 38.57 -0.45 2.50
CA VAL A 306 38.45 -0.98 3.86
C VAL A 306 37.11 -1.66 4.02
N LEU A 307 37.03 -2.71 4.84
CA LEU A 307 35.80 -3.42 5.13
C LEU A 307 35.12 -2.91 6.41
N ARG A 308 33.80 -2.72 6.37
CA ARG A 308 32.95 -2.48 7.54
C ARG A 308 31.92 -3.59 7.66
N ARG A 309 31.99 -4.34 8.75
CA ARG A 309 31.10 -5.46 9.10
C ARG A 309 30.08 -5.05 10.16
#